data_AF-A0A7S1SEK7-F1
#
_entry.id   AF-A0A7S1SEK7-F1
#
_cell.length_a   1.000
_cell.length_b   1.000
_cell.length_c   1.000
_cell.angle_alpha   90.00
_cell.angle_beta   90.00
_cell.angle_gamma   90.00
#
_symmetry.space_group_name_H-M   'P 1'
#
loop_
_entity.id
_entity.type
_entity.pdbx_description
1 polymer ?
#
loop_
_entity_poly.entity_id
_entity_poly.type
_entity_poly.pdbx_seq_one_letter_code
_entity_poly.pdbx_strand_id
1 'polypeptide(L)'
;DASAVGQALPVLGERLRLAILSMDRAVQNLGANGEVRLTPKTAHALQDALLVGFANEAFQLRLHETYAAAGEDPVRRKLDCRRLCLEVQGPIISKYGFEPTWLGVLASTAAFKLVMSEEWDCPDAFSSMKGQMVCWLMQPELQHAHPMTWERVLWTVDIYRQKSNARRKRD
;
A
#
# COMPACT_ATOMS: atom_id res chain seq x y z
N ASP A 1 -20.29 8.48 40.10
CA ASP A 1 -18.92 9.00 39.98
C ASP A 1 -18.46 8.96 38.52
N ALA A 2 -18.99 9.88 37.71
CA ALA A 2 -18.80 9.92 36.25
C ALA A 2 -17.59 10.77 35.81
N SER A 3 -16.85 11.34 36.78
CA SER A 3 -15.73 12.26 36.55
C SER A 3 -14.46 11.53 36.08
N ALA A 4 -14.24 10.30 36.57
CA ALA A 4 -13.03 9.52 36.26
C ALA A 4 -12.99 9.01 34.79
N VAL A 5 -14.15 8.75 34.19
CA VAL A 5 -14.24 8.24 32.80
C VAL A 5 -13.97 9.35 31.77
N GLY A 6 -14.29 10.61 32.10
CA GLY A 6 -14.08 11.76 31.22
C GLY A 6 -12.60 12.14 31.01
N GLN A 7 -11.72 11.82 31.95
CA GLN A 7 -10.28 12.14 31.85
C GLN A 7 -9.42 11.04 31.21
N ALA A 8 -9.94 9.81 31.07
CA ALA A 8 -9.18 8.68 30.52
C ALA A 8 -9.11 8.67 28.97
N LEU A 9 -10.13 9.19 28.30
CA LEU A 9 -10.25 9.21 26.83
C LEU A 9 -9.18 10.09 26.12
N PRO A 10 -8.84 11.30 26.59
CA PRO A 10 -7.80 12.13 25.97
C PRO A 10 -6.40 11.49 26.08
N VAL A 11 -6.10 10.84 27.21
CA VAL A 11 -4.81 10.20 27.47
C VAL A 11 -4.60 8.99 26.55
N LEU A 12 -5.66 8.23 26.26
CA LEU A 12 -5.59 7.11 25.32
C LEU A 12 -5.32 7.60 23.88
N GLY A 13 -5.95 8.72 23.49
CA GLY A 13 -5.73 9.35 22.19
C GLY A 13 -4.29 9.83 21.99
N GLU A 14 -3.71 10.48 23.00
CA GLU A 14 -2.32 10.97 22.92
C GLU A 14 -1.32 9.81 22.89
N ARG A 15 -1.53 8.74 23.67
CA ARG A 15 -0.66 7.56 23.62
C ARG A 15 -0.72 6.85 22.26
N LEU A 16 -1.89 6.78 21.64
CA LEU A 16 -2.05 6.23 20.29
C LEU A 16 -1.36 7.11 19.24
N ARG A 17 -1.51 8.45 19.33
CA ARG A 17 -0.83 9.40 18.46
C ARG A 17 0.69 9.29 18.58
N LEU A 18 1.23 9.24 19.80
CA LEU A 18 2.65 9.06 20.06
C LEU A 18 3.17 7.70 19.58
N ALA A 19 2.38 6.64 19.71
CA ALA A 19 2.70 5.33 19.15
C ALA A 19 2.77 5.36 17.62
N ILE A 20 1.82 6.04 16.96
CA ILE A 20 1.83 6.22 15.49
C ILE A 20 3.06 7.02 15.05
N LEU A 21 3.38 8.13 15.73
CA LEU A 21 4.57 8.94 15.42
C LEU A 21 5.88 8.17 15.67
N SER A 22 5.92 7.35 16.72
CA SER A 22 7.05 6.46 17.03
C SER A 22 7.22 5.39 15.95
N MET A 23 6.12 4.79 15.49
CA MET A 23 6.12 3.83 14.38
C MET A 23 6.59 4.49 13.08
N ASP A 24 6.11 5.70 12.74
CA ASP A 24 6.58 6.42 11.55
C ASP A 24 8.10 6.69 11.62
N ARG A 25 8.62 7.06 12.79
CA ARG A 25 10.06 7.26 12.99
C ARG A 25 10.84 5.94 12.93
N ALA A 26 10.32 4.86 13.49
CA ALA A 26 10.91 3.53 13.38
C ALA A 26 10.94 3.04 11.92
N VAL A 27 9.86 3.28 11.18
CA VAL A 27 9.70 2.98 9.77
C VAL A 27 10.66 3.80 8.90
N GLN A 28 10.92 5.06 9.25
CA GLN A 28 11.98 5.87 8.61
C GLN A 28 13.39 5.35 8.93
N ASN A 29 13.62 4.88 10.16
CA ASN A 29 14.91 4.34 10.58
C ASN A 29 15.22 2.97 9.93
N LEU A 30 14.20 2.18 9.58
CA LEU A 30 14.32 0.96 8.75
C LEU A 30 14.76 1.23 7.29
N GLY A 31 15.02 2.49 6.91
CA GLY A 31 15.65 2.84 5.64
C GLY A 31 17.10 3.33 5.78
N ALA A 32 17.58 3.55 7.01
CA ALA A 32 18.83 4.29 7.27
C ALA A 32 20.05 3.39 7.55
N ASN A 33 19.86 2.13 7.97
CA ASN A 33 20.95 1.29 8.50
C ASN A 33 21.65 0.39 7.46
N GLY A 34 21.69 0.79 6.18
CA GLY A 34 22.20 -0.05 5.08
C GLY A 34 21.14 -0.98 4.49
N GLU A 35 19.88 -0.77 4.87
CA GLU A 35 18.69 -1.41 4.32
C GLU A 35 18.42 -0.99 2.87
N VAL A 36 17.83 -1.92 2.13
CA VAL A 36 17.43 -1.84 0.72
C VAL A 36 16.96 -0.44 0.33
N ARG A 37 17.76 0.25 -0.50
CA ARG A 37 17.38 1.54 -1.08
C ARG A 37 16.75 1.34 -2.45
N LEU A 38 15.52 1.82 -2.59
CA LEU A 38 14.91 1.96 -3.90
C LEU A 38 15.53 3.17 -4.60
N THR A 39 15.82 3.01 -5.89
CA THR A 39 15.95 4.12 -6.84
C THR A 39 14.56 4.53 -7.35
N PRO A 40 14.37 5.72 -7.93
CA PRO A 40 13.09 6.10 -8.58
C PRO A 40 12.61 5.06 -9.60
N LYS A 41 13.54 4.54 -10.42
CA LYS A 41 13.25 3.49 -11.41
C LYS A 41 12.73 2.22 -10.77
N THR A 42 13.36 1.74 -9.70
CA THR A 42 12.93 0.53 -9.00
C THR A 42 11.67 0.75 -8.16
N ALA A 43 11.46 1.95 -7.61
CA ALA A 43 10.24 2.31 -6.89
C ALA A 43 9.02 2.25 -7.83
N HIS A 44 9.13 2.85 -9.02
CA HIS A 44 8.08 2.75 -10.03
C HIS A 44 7.84 1.31 -10.50
N ALA A 45 8.91 0.54 -10.72
CA ALA A 45 8.78 -0.86 -11.11
C ALA A 45 8.10 -1.70 -10.02
N LEU A 46 8.40 -1.44 -8.74
CA LEU A 46 7.73 -2.06 -7.61
C LEU A 46 6.24 -1.74 -7.61
N GLN A 47 5.88 -0.46 -7.77
CA GLN A 47 4.49 -0.03 -7.81
C GLN A 47 3.73 -0.61 -9.02
N ASP A 48 4.37 -0.69 -10.19
CA ASP A 48 3.81 -1.34 -11.39
C ASP A 48 3.53 -2.83 -11.14
N ALA A 49 4.46 -3.53 -10.50
CA ALA A 49 4.31 -4.94 -10.16
C ALA A 49 3.15 -5.15 -9.17
N LEU A 50 3.05 -4.33 -8.14
CA LEU A 50 1.95 -4.35 -7.17
C LEU A 50 0.61 -4.09 -7.86
N LEU A 51 0.55 -3.08 -8.73
CA LEU A 51 -0.66 -2.73 -9.48
C LEU A 51 -1.15 -3.91 -10.33
N VAL A 52 -0.25 -4.55 -11.08
CA VAL A 52 -0.58 -5.73 -11.90
C VAL A 52 -0.99 -6.92 -11.03
N GLY A 53 -0.28 -7.17 -9.93
CA GLY A 53 -0.57 -8.26 -9.01
C GLY A 53 -1.96 -8.13 -8.40
N PHE A 54 -2.31 -6.93 -7.93
CA PHE A 54 -3.62 -6.68 -7.34
C PHE A 54 -4.73 -6.57 -8.39
N ALA A 55 -4.46 -6.09 -9.60
CA ALA A 55 -5.45 -6.07 -10.69
C ALA A 55 -5.73 -7.47 -11.30
N ASN A 56 -5.13 -8.54 -10.77
CA ASN A 56 -5.43 -9.89 -11.20
C ASN A 56 -6.87 -10.28 -10.82
N GLU A 57 -7.65 -10.76 -11.80
CA GLU A 57 -9.07 -11.09 -11.62
C GLU A 57 -9.30 -12.20 -10.59
N ALA A 58 -8.48 -13.26 -10.62
CA ALA A 58 -8.59 -14.36 -9.66
C ALA A 58 -8.28 -13.91 -8.23
N PHE A 59 -7.32 -12.99 -8.06
CA PHE A 59 -7.07 -12.36 -6.76
C PHE A 59 -8.25 -11.49 -6.30
N GLN A 60 -8.79 -10.63 -7.17
CA GLN A 60 -9.91 -9.76 -6.82
C GLN A 60 -11.16 -10.57 -6.42
N LEU A 61 -11.46 -11.66 -7.14
CA LEU A 61 -12.53 -12.57 -6.76
C LEU A 61 -12.33 -13.13 -5.34
N ARG A 62 -11.14 -13.70 -5.05
CA ARG A 62 -10.80 -14.21 -3.71
C ARG A 62 -10.87 -13.13 -2.64
N LEU A 63 -10.47 -11.90 -2.96
CA LEU A 63 -10.50 -10.77 -2.03
C LEU A 63 -11.94 -10.42 -1.65
N HIS A 64 -12.85 -10.33 -2.61
CA HIS A 64 -14.27 -10.08 -2.35
C HIS A 64 -14.94 -11.23 -1.60
N GLU A 65 -14.64 -12.48 -1.95
CA GLU A 65 -15.14 -13.66 -1.23
C GLU A 65 -14.67 -13.67 0.24
N THR A 66 -13.38 -13.38 0.47
CA THR A 66 -12.80 -13.27 1.82
C THR A 66 -13.48 -12.16 2.62
N TYR A 67 -13.70 -11.00 2.00
CA TYR A 67 -14.39 -9.88 2.63
C TYR A 67 -15.83 -10.23 3.00
N ALA A 68 -16.58 -10.88 2.11
CA ALA A 68 -17.95 -11.30 2.36
C ALA A 68 -18.04 -12.38 3.45
N ALA A 69 -17.14 -13.37 3.44
CA ALA A 69 -17.11 -14.46 4.40
C ALA A 69 -16.80 -14.02 5.85
N ALA A 70 -16.13 -12.88 6.02
CA ALA A 70 -15.88 -12.29 7.33
C ALA A 70 -17.15 -11.72 8.01
N GLY A 71 -18.28 -11.65 7.30
CA GLY A 71 -19.55 -11.15 7.85
C GLY A 71 -19.44 -9.67 8.22
N GLU A 72 -20.09 -9.23 9.29
CA GLU A 72 -20.10 -7.83 9.74
C GLU A 72 -18.92 -7.43 10.64
N ASP A 73 -17.98 -8.34 10.93
CA ASP A 73 -16.84 -8.06 11.80
C ASP A 73 -15.76 -7.24 11.07
N PRO A 74 -15.58 -5.94 11.39
CA PRO A 74 -14.64 -5.08 10.68
C PRO A 74 -13.17 -5.42 10.99
N VAL A 75 -12.88 -6.01 12.15
CA VAL A 75 -11.52 -6.40 12.53
C VAL A 75 -11.12 -7.64 11.74
N ARG A 76 -12.01 -8.65 11.70
CA ARG A 76 -11.80 -9.86 10.93
C ARG A 76 -11.67 -9.57 9.43
N ARG A 77 -12.55 -8.74 8.86
CA ARG A 77 -12.44 -8.28 7.46
C ARG A 77 -11.05 -7.75 7.14
N LYS A 78 -10.55 -6.80 7.96
CA LYS A 78 -9.22 -6.20 7.76
C LYS A 78 -8.09 -7.21 7.89
N LEU A 79 -8.13 -8.09 8.90
CA LEU A 79 -7.07 -9.08 9.12
C LEU A 79 -7.01 -10.12 8.01
N ASP A 80 -8.16 -10.64 7.57
CA ASP A 80 -8.22 -11.66 6.54
C ASP A 80 -7.87 -11.09 5.15
N CYS A 81 -8.37 -9.88 4.80
CA CYS A 81 -7.99 -9.20 3.56
C CYS A 81 -6.49 -8.85 3.54
N ARG A 82 -5.94 -8.40 4.68
CA ARG A 82 -4.49 -8.17 4.81
C ARG A 82 -3.75 -9.47 4.51
N ARG A 83 -4.08 -10.58 5.20
CA ARG A 83 -3.39 -11.86 5.00
C ARG A 83 -3.36 -12.27 3.52
N LEU A 84 -4.48 -12.10 2.82
CA LEU A 84 -4.57 -12.36 1.39
C LEU A 84 -3.69 -11.41 0.57
N CYS A 85 -3.67 -10.11 0.88
CA CYS A 85 -2.79 -9.15 0.20
C CYS A 85 -1.30 -9.52 0.32
N LEU A 86 -0.89 -10.10 1.44
CA LEU A 86 0.51 -10.52 1.63
C LEU A 86 0.92 -11.63 0.66
N GLU A 87 0.00 -12.51 0.22
CA GLU A 87 0.28 -13.52 -0.81
C GLU A 87 0.73 -12.89 -2.14
N VAL A 88 0.22 -11.69 -2.45
CA VAL A 88 0.61 -10.91 -3.63
C VAL A 88 1.85 -10.06 -3.33
N GLN A 89 1.84 -9.33 -2.22
CA GLN A 89 2.91 -8.38 -1.88
C GLN A 89 4.24 -9.08 -1.63
N GLY A 90 4.24 -10.16 -0.84
CA GLY A 90 5.45 -10.85 -0.40
C GLY A 90 6.38 -11.23 -1.56
N PRO A 91 5.94 -12.04 -2.54
CA PRO A 91 6.75 -12.40 -3.70
C PRO A 91 7.19 -11.21 -4.56
N ILE A 92 6.44 -10.11 -4.56
CA ILE A 92 6.78 -8.90 -5.32
C ILE A 92 7.89 -8.14 -4.59
N ILE A 93 7.71 -7.80 -3.31
CA ILE A 93 8.66 -6.97 -2.56
C ILE A 93 10.00 -7.69 -2.36
N SER A 94 10.01 -9.02 -2.29
CA SER A 94 11.26 -9.79 -2.20
C SER A 94 12.15 -9.69 -3.42
N LYS A 95 11.60 -9.45 -4.62
CA LYS A 95 12.40 -9.16 -5.82
C LYS A 95 13.19 -7.85 -5.70
N TYR A 96 12.76 -6.97 -4.80
CA TYR A 96 13.41 -5.69 -4.54
C TYR A 96 14.25 -5.72 -3.28
N GLY A 97 14.43 -6.88 -2.64
CA GLY A 97 15.29 -7.06 -1.46
C GLY A 97 14.55 -7.01 -0.11
N PHE A 98 13.24 -6.80 -0.07
CA PHE A 98 12.48 -6.77 1.18
C PHE A 98 12.03 -8.17 1.60
N GLU A 99 11.93 -8.41 2.91
CA GLU A 99 11.38 -9.67 3.41
C GLU A 99 9.91 -9.86 2.98
N PRO A 100 9.46 -11.09 2.65
CA PRO A 100 8.07 -11.37 2.29
C PRO A 100 7.16 -11.43 3.53
N THR A 101 7.26 -10.42 4.40
CA THR A 101 6.56 -10.32 5.68
C THR A 101 5.84 -8.98 5.79
N TRP A 102 4.96 -8.83 6.79
CA TRP A 102 4.35 -7.53 7.08
C TRP A 102 5.37 -6.45 7.40
N LEU A 103 6.47 -6.81 8.06
CA LEU A 103 7.55 -5.88 8.34
C LEU A 103 8.22 -5.42 7.04
N GLY A 104 8.46 -6.34 6.10
CA GLY A 104 8.97 -6.00 4.77
C GLY A 104 8.00 -5.14 3.94
N VAL A 105 6.69 -5.35 4.04
CA VAL A 105 5.69 -4.46 3.42
C VAL A 105 5.81 -3.04 3.99
N LEU A 106 5.93 -2.89 5.31
CA LEU A 106 6.12 -1.58 5.94
C LEU A 106 7.44 -0.94 5.51
N ALA A 107 8.54 -1.70 5.51
CA ALA A 107 9.85 -1.22 5.07
C ALA A 107 9.85 -0.78 3.59
N SER A 108 9.25 -1.57 2.70
CA SER A 108 9.13 -1.22 1.27
C SER A 108 8.27 0.02 1.05
N THR A 109 7.20 0.19 1.84
CA THR A 109 6.35 1.38 1.82
C THR A 109 7.13 2.61 2.27
N ALA A 110 7.96 2.47 3.31
CA ALA A 110 8.84 3.54 3.81
C ALA A 110 9.86 3.97 2.76
N ALA A 111 10.57 2.99 2.20
CA ALA A 111 11.57 3.21 1.15
C ALA A 111 10.94 3.90 -0.06
N PHE A 112 9.74 3.46 -0.48
CA PHE A 112 9.01 4.09 -1.57
C PHE A 112 8.66 5.56 -1.26
N LYS A 113 8.15 5.85 -0.05
CA LYS A 113 7.83 7.23 0.38
C LYS A 113 9.06 8.13 0.38
N LEU A 114 10.21 7.63 0.85
CA LEU A 114 11.47 8.38 0.85
C LEU A 114 11.87 8.77 -0.57
N VAL A 115 11.90 7.82 -1.50
CA VAL A 115 12.24 8.09 -2.91
C VAL A 115 11.29 9.11 -3.54
N MET A 116 9.98 8.97 -3.32
CA MET A 116 8.99 9.92 -3.87
C MET A 116 9.08 11.30 -3.20
N SER A 117 9.53 11.37 -1.95
CA SER A 117 9.76 12.64 -1.25
C SER A 117 11.07 13.30 -1.64
N GLU A 118 12.04 12.59 -2.21
CA GLU A 118 13.29 13.21 -2.70
C GLU A 118 13.10 13.75 -4.13
N GLU A 119 12.14 13.20 -4.86
CA GLU A 119 11.78 13.56 -6.24
C GLU A 119 10.88 14.82 -6.32
N TRP A 120 11.01 15.77 -5.37
CA TRP A 120 10.13 16.95 -5.13
C TRP A 120 9.83 17.83 -6.37
N ASP A 121 10.59 17.71 -7.45
CA ASP A 121 10.36 18.43 -8.71
C ASP A 121 9.51 17.66 -9.75
N CYS A 122 8.94 16.51 -9.39
CA CYS A 122 8.02 15.79 -10.27
C CYS A 122 6.57 15.94 -9.82
N PRO A 123 5.81 16.94 -10.32
CA PRO A 123 4.37 17.07 -10.11
C PRO A 123 3.60 16.04 -10.96
N ASP A 124 4.13 14.82 -11.13
CA ASP A 124 3.47 13.79 -11.92
C ASP A 124 2.34 13.22 -11.04
N ALA A 125 1.16 13.84 -11.12
CA ALA A 125 -0.10 13.36 -10.56
C ALA A 125 -0.31 11.84 -10.80
N PHE A 126 0.34 11.30 -11.82
CA PHE A 126 0.44 9.89 -12.17
C PHE A 126 1.01 8.99 -11.06
N SER A 127 2.06 9.38 -10.33
CA SER A 127 2.64 8.57 -9.25
C SER A 127 1.68 8.46 -8.05
N SER A 128 1.01 9.57 -7.74
CA SER A 128 -0.05 9.61 -6.73
C SER A 128 -1.23 8.72 -7.13
N MET A 129 -1.65 8.77 -8.40
CA MET A 129 -2.78 7.97 -8.89
C MET A 129 -2.49 6.46 -8.90
N LYS A 130 -1.25 6.02 -9.20
CA LYS A 130 -0.88 4.59 -9.03
C LYS A 130 -1.00 4.13 -7.58
N GLY A 131 -0.53 4.95 -6.64
CA GLY A 131 -0.60 4.64 -5.22
C GLY A 131 -2.05 4.54 -4.73
N GLN A 132 -2.90 5.47 -5.17
CA GLN A 132 -4.34 5.44 -4.91
C GLN A 132 -5.01 4.19 -5.52
N MET A 133 -4.62 3.80 -6.74
CA MET A 133 -5.18 2.61 -7.40
C MET A 133 -4.77 1.33 -6.67
N VAL A 134 -3.50 1.18 -6.28
CA VAL A 134 -3.06 0.06 -5.44
C VAL A 134 -3.84 0.01 -4.13
N CYS A 135 -4.02 1.17 -3.48
CA CYS A 135 -4.80 1.30 -2.25
C CYS A 135 -6.26 0.86 -2.42
N TRP A 136 -6.90 1.26 -3.52
CA TRP A 136 -8.27 0.89 -3.88
C TRP A 136 -8.39 -0.61 -4.19
N LEU A 137 -7.47 -1.18 -4.96
CA LEU A 137 -7.46 -2.61 -5.32
C LEU A 137 -7.29 -3.54 -4.12
N MET A 138 -6.76 -3.06 -2.99
CA MET A 138 -6.58 -3.82 -1.76
C MET A 138 -7.78 -3.77 -0.80
N GLN A 139 -8.76 -2.89 -1.04
CA GLN A 139 -9.81 -2.55 -0.06
C GLN A 139 -11.21 -2.69 -0.67
N PRO A 140 -11.87 -3.85 -0.52
CA PRO A 140 -13.22 -4.08 -1.03
C PRO A 140 -14.24 -3.04 -0.58
N GLU A 141 -14.08 -2.49 0.63
CA GLU A 141 -14.91 -1.39 1.13
C GLU A 141 -14.79 -0.11 0.28
N LEU A 142 -13.57 0.25 -0.16
CA LEU A 142 -13.36 1.40 -1.02
C LEU A 142 -13.86 1.13 -2.43
N GLN A 143 -13.73 -0.12 -2.91
CA GLN A 143 -14.29 -0.51 -4.20
C GLN A 143 -15.81 -0.43 -4.22
N HIS A 144 -16.45 -0.81 -3.12
CA HIS A 144 -17.90 -0.71 -2.97
C HIS A 144 -18.36 0.75 -2.85
N ALA A 145 -17.68 1.57 -2.03
CA ALA A 145 -18.02 2.98 -1.84
C ALA A 145 -17.74 3.84 -3.09
N HIS A 146 -16.72 3.48 -3.86
CA HIS A 146 -16.26 4.19 -5.04
C HIS A 146 -16.06 3.20 -6.20
N PRO A 147 -17.14 2.66 -6.77
CA PRO A 147 -17.04 1.68 -7.84
C PRO A 147 -16.39 2.31 -9.07
N MET A 148 -15.32 1.66 -9.53
CA MET A 148 -14.72 1.95 -10.83
C MET A 148 -15.10 0.84 -11.80
N THR A 149 -15.37 1.19 -13.06
CA THR A 149 -15.54 0.17 -14.08
C THR A 149 -14.23 -0.59 -14.28
N TRP A 150 -14.31 -1.90 -14.52
CA TRP A 150 -13.12 -2.70 -14.79
C TRP A 150 -12.35 -2.19 -16.01
N GLU A 151 -13.05 -1.66 -17.01
CA GLU A 151 -12.46 -0.95 -18.14
C GLU A 151 -11.58 0.22 -17.69
N ARG A 152 -12.01 1.01 -16.71
CA ARG A 152 -11.23 2.13 -16.16
C ARG A 152 -10.01 1.63 -15.40
N VAL A 153 -10.12 0.53 -14.66
CA VAL A 153 -9.00 -0.10 -13.97
C VAL A 153 -7.97 -0.60 -14.99
N LEU A 154 -8.40 -1.39 -15.98
CA LEU A 154 -7.54 -1.94 -17.02
C LEU A 154 -6.90 -0.85 -17.89
N TRP A 155 -7.67 0.16 -18.28
CA TRP A 155 -7.15 1.32 -19.01
C TRP A 155 -6.06 2.04 -18.23
N THR A 156 -6.27 2.21 -16.92
CA THR A 156 -5.28 2.82 -16.03
C THR A 156 -4.00 1.97 -15.98
N VAL A 157 -4.14 0.66 -15.77
CA VAL A 157 -3.00 -0.29 -15.76
C VAL A 157 -2.24 -0.28 -17.09
N ASP A 158 -2.95 -0.30 -18.21
CA ASP A 158 -2.33 -0.39 -19.53
C ASP A 158 -1.61 0.90 -19.92
N ILE A 159 -2.20 2.07 -19.64
CA ILE A 159 -1.51 3.36 -19.81
C ILE A 159 -0.21 3.39 -19.02
N TYR A 160 -0.22 2.87 -17.80
CA TYR A 160 1.00 2.83 -16.99
C TYR A 160 2.03 1.87 -17.53
N ARG A 161 1.62 0.70 -18.01
CA ARG A 161 2.50 -0.25 -18.68
C ARG A 161 3.16 0.37 -19.93
N GLN A 162 2.37 1.02 -20.79
CA GLN A 162 2.87 1.66 -22.01
C GLN A 162 3.86 2.79 -21.70
N LYS A 163 3.56 3.66 -20.74
CA LYS A 163 4.47 4.75 -20.32
C LYS A 163 5.77 4.22 -19.72
N SER A 164 5.70 3.18 -18.88
CA SER A 164 6.88 2.52 -18.28
C SER A 164 7.80 1.97 -19.38
N ASN A 165 7.22 1.31 -20.38
CA ASN A 165 7.95 0.81 -21.56
C ASN A 165 8.58 1.95 -22.38
N ALA A 166 7.89 3.08 -22.54
CA ALA A 166 8.41 4.23 -23.28
C ALA A 166 9.57 4.94 -22.55
N ARG A 167 9.59 4.96 -21.20
CA ARG A 167 10.74 5.45 -20.43
C ARG A 167 11.96 4.53 -20.60
N ARG A 168 11.77 3.22 -20.55
CA ARG A 168 12.86 2.23 -20.73
C ARG A 168 13.57 2.29 -22.09
N LYS A 169 12.90 2.75 -23.15
CA LYS A 169 13.50 2.89 -24.49
C LYS A 169 14.36 4.15 -24.66
N ARG A 170 14.32 5.09 -23.71
CA ARG A 170 15.05 6.36 -23.76
C ARG A 170 16.35 6.36 -22.95
N ASP A 171 16.50 5.40 -22.04
CA ASP A 171 17.75 5.10 -21.32
C ASP A 171 18.60 4.13 -22.13
#